data_AF-A0A261BYA4-F1
#
_entry.id   AF-A0A261BYA4-F1
#
_cell.length_a   1.000
_cell.length_b   1.000
_cell.length_c   1.000
_cell.angle_alpha   90.00
_cell.angle_beta   90.00
_cell.angle_gamma   90.00
#
_symmetry.space_group_name_H-M   'P 1'
#
loop_
_entity.id
_entity.type
_entity.pdbx_description
1 polymer ?
#
loop_
_entity_poly.entity_id
_entity_poly.type
_entity_poly.pdbx_seq_one_letter_code
_entity_poly.pdbx_strand_id
1 'polypeptide(L)'
;MVAAASEIQTNGGEKLFNLLIPATIGVALRAAAATYSDFFEERVEFTSSIYSFERLKDGIAMVDDGLDPFQAKNSFFPPLTLHIFRFLLKSFPTLLLPLWILLDVSTAYMASQAAQFVWKSLKKSDDETKNIGKLVFNIYAFNPITIVSTGILSLTTAHFSAPFSSAPGHRSPSTHPILHFTIIGLLASIFFPYPTLNQVSLIFAILPLLEVYRKHFRYTILIAGTIVTTIMLMPIMWHMWMVSSSGNANFFFGATIVYNVALINLVMDMIFVYSRRQIDLEYSDTLKKDTKMDFAFY
;
A
#
# COMPACT_ATOMS: atom_id res chain seq x y z
N MET A 1 -42.18 9.05 11.70
CA MET A 1 -41.61 7.95 10.88
C MET A 1 -41.26 8.37 9.45
N VAL A 2 -42.07 9.17 8.75
CA VAL A 2 -41.77 9.59 7.36
C VAL A 2 -40.56 10.54 7.26
N ALA A 3 -40.38 11.47 8.21
CA ALA A 3 -39.24 12.40 8.22
C ALA A 3 -37.88 11.71 8.48
N ALA A 4 -37.85 10.68 9.34
CA ALA A 4 -36.64 9.89 9.60
C ALA A 4 -36.27 9.00 8.41
N ALA A 5 -37.26 8.49 7.66
CA ALA A 5 -37.02 7.74 6.44
C ALA A 5 -36.48 8.62 5.31
N SER A 6 -36.99 9.86 5.17
CA SER A 6 -36.46 10.82 4.19
C SER A 6 -35.05 11.29 4.53
N GLU A 7 -34.74 11.54 5.82
CA GLU A 7 -33.37 11.89 6.27
C GLU A 7 -32.36 10.76 6.08
N ILE A 8 -32.78 9.50 6.22
CA ILE A 8 -31.91 8.34 5.97
C ILE A 8 -31.64 8.15 4.48
N GLN A 9 -32.63 8.44 3.62
CA GLN A 9 -32.51 8.30 2.17
C GLN A 9 -31.69 9.43 1.52
N THR A 10 -31.84 10.67 2.00
CA THR A 10 -31.03 11.81 1.55
C THR A 10 -29.58 11.71 2.02
N ASN A 11 -29.35 11.33 3.28
CA ASN A 11 -28.00 11.10 3.80
C ASN A 11 -27.30 9.89 3.17
N GLY A 12 -28.04 8.82 2.82
CA GLY A 12 -27.48 7.66 2.13
C GLY A 12 -27.05 7.98 0.70
N GLY A 13 -27.88 8.74 -0.02
CA GLY A 13 -27.60 9.20 -1.38
C GLY A 13 -26.39 10.13 -1.46
N GLU A 14 -26.31 11.14 -0.60
CA GLU A 14 -25.14 12.03 -0.54
C GLU A 14 -23.84 11.32 -0.11
N LYS A 15 -23.94 10.32 0.79
CA LYS A 15 -22.80 9.49 1.19
C LYS A 15 -22.26 8.65 0.04
N LEU A 16 -23.14 8.03 -0.75
CA LEU A 16 -22.76 7.30 -1.94
C LEU A 16 -22.13 8.25 -2.97
N PHE A 17 -22.77 9.39 -3.24
CA PHE A 17 -22.30 10.37 -4.22
C PHE A 17 -20.90 10.92 -3.88
N ASN A 18 -20.64 11.23 -2.61
CA ASN A 18 -19.35 11.76 -2.15
C ASN A 18 -18.19 10.76 -2.22
N LEU A 19 -18.46 9.45 -2.22
CA LEU A 19 -17.43 8.42 -2.41
C LEU A 19 -17.31 8.01 -3.88
N LEU A 20 -18.41 8.09 -4.64
CA LEU A 20 -18.43 7.78 -6.08
C LEU A 20 -17.57 8.75 -6.89
N ILE A 21 -17.54 10.04 -6.54
CA ILE A 21 -16.70 11.03 -7.25
C ILE A 21 -15.20 10.67 -7.16
N PRO A 22 -14.58 10.53 -5.97
CA PRO A 22 -13.16 10.18 -5.91
C PRO A 22 -12.87 8.78 -6.46
N ALA A 23 -13.81 7.83 -6.35
CA ALA A 23 -13.67 6.51 -6.95
C ALA A 23 -13.69 6.56 -8.49
N THR A 24 -14.60 7.33 -9.10
CA THR A 24 -14.69 7.48 -10.56
C THR A 24 -13.47 8.20 -11.12
N ILE A 25 -12.98 9.24 -10.45
CA ILE A 25 -11.70 9.90 -10.80
C ILE A 25 -10.55 8.89 -10.66
N GLY A 26 -10.50 8.13 -9.56
CA GLY A 26 -9.48 7.11 -9.35
C GLY A 26 -9.46 6.02 -10.43
N VAL A 27 -10.63 5.60 -10.92
CA VAL A 27 -10.79 4.68 -12.05
C VAL A 27 -10.29 5.32 -13.35
N ALA A 28 -10.70 6.56 -13.63
CA ALA A 28 -10.28 7.29 -14.82
C ALA A 28 -8.77 7.49 -14.88
N LEU A 29 -8.13 7.84 -13.75
CA LEU A 29 -6.68 8.00 -13.65
C LEU A 29 -5.93 6.68 -13.91
N ARG A 30 -6.44 5.55 -13.43
CA ARG A 30 -5.85 4.22 -13.69
C ARG A 30 -6.01 3.80 -15.14
N ALA A 31 -7.19 4.05 -15.73
CA ALA A 31 -7.42 3.82 -17.15
C ALA A 31 -6.50 4.69 -18.02
N ALA A 32 -6.29 5.95 -17.65
CA ALA A 32 -5.33 6.82 -18.32
C ALA A 32 -3.87 6.35 -18.12
N ALA A 33 -3.50 5.87 -16.93
CA ALA A 33 -2.15 5.34 -16.71
C ALA A 33 -1.88 4.08 -17.57
N ALA A 34 -2.90 3.26 -17.81
CA ALA A 34 -2.78 2.10 -18.68
C ALA A 34 -2.49 2.46 -20.16
N THR A 35 -2.87 3.66 -20.63
CA THR A 35 -2.50 4.10 -21.99
C THR A 35 -1.03 4.45 -22.13
N TYR A 36 -0.32 4.61 -21.01
CA TYR A 36 1.12 4.88 -20.93
C TYR A 36 1.90 3.71 -20.32
N SER A 37 1.31 2.50 -20.31
CA SER A 37 1.92 1.31 -19.69
C SER A 37 3.34 1.07 -20.16
N ASP A 38 3.59 1.19 -21.47
CA ASP A 38 4.86 0.87 -22.12
C ASP A 38 6.02 1.70 -21.52
N PHE A 39 5.75 2.96 -21.16
CA PHE A 39 6.75 3.84 -20.55
C PHE A 39 7.06 3.47 -19.10
N PHE A 40 6.08 2.95 -18.36
CA PHE A 40 6.22 2.62 -16.95
C PHE A 40 6.67 1.19 -16.71
N GLU A 41 6.54 0.32 -17.71
CA GLU A 41 6.93 -1.09 -17.59
C GLU A 41 8.44 -1.27 -17.51
N GLU A 42 9.22 -0.46 -18.22
CA GLU A 42 10.69 -0.51 -18.20
C GLU A 42 11.29 0.00 -16.87
N ARG A 43 10.46 0.62 -16.03
CA ARG A 43 10.88 1.25 -14.78
C ARG A 43 10.92 0.24 -13.64
N VAL A 44 12.14 -0.02 -13.18
CA VAL A 44 12.44 -0.96 -12.09
C VAL A 44 11.84 -0.56 -10.75
N GLU A 45 11.33 0.67 -10.60
CA GLU A 45 10.61 1.14 -9.42
C GLU A 45 9.20 0.51 -9.30
N PHE A 46 8.56 0.25 -10.44
CA PHE A 46 7.19 -0.25 -10.53
C PHE A 46 7.12 -1.73 -10.93
N THR A 47 8.12 -2.21 -11.67
CA THR A 47 8.23 -3.60 -12.12
C THR A 47 9.34 -4.34 -11.39
N SER A 48 9.16 -5.65 -11.19
CA SER A 48 10.24 -6.52 -10.75
C SER A 48 10.13 -7.89 -11.40
N SER A 49 11.15 -8.73 -11.24
CA SER A 49 11.17 -10.09 -11.77
C SER A 49 9.98 -10.95 -11.30
N ILE A 50 9.44 -10.64 -10.13
CA ILE A 50 8.35 -11.37 -9.47
C ILE A 50 6.99 -10.69 -9.68
N TYR A 51 6.96 -9.39 -10.00
CA TYR A 51 5.70 -8.64 -10.14
C TYR A 51 5.39 -8.10 -11.54
N SER A 52 6.26 -8.35 -12.51
CA SER A 52 6.06 -7.99 -13.91
C SER A 52 4.97 -8.85 -14.54
N PHE A 53 3.94 -8.21 -15.09
CA PHE A 53 2.91 -8.88 -15.89
C PHE A 53 3.46 -9.41 -17.22
N GLU A 54 4.51 -8.79 -17.74
CA GLU A 54 5.11 -9.15 -19.02
C GLU A 54 5.97 -10.40 -18.91
N ARG A 55 6.73 -10.52 -17.82
CA ARG A 55 7.36 -11.81 -17.48
C ARG A 55 6.35 -12.93 -17.26
N LEU A 56 5.15 -12.60 -16.77
CA LEU A 56 4.07 -13.59 -16.64
C LEU A 56 3.55 -14.01 -18.03
N LYS A 57 3.39 -13.07 -18.97
CA LYS A 57 3.04 -13.37 -20.36
C LYS A 57 4.10 -14.21 -21.05
N ASP A 58 5.38 -13.88 -20.88
CA ASP A 58 6.51 -14.66 -21.39
C ASP A 58 6.51 -16.09 -20.85
N GLY A 59 6.28 -16.26 -19.54
CA GLY A 59 6.17 -17.58 -18.91
C GLY A 59 4.99 -18.39 -19.46
N ILE A 60 3.87 -17.74 -19.78
CA ILE A 60 2.71 -18.41 -20.41
C ILE A 60 3.00 -18.78 -21.85
N ALA A 61 3.69 -17.92 -22.61
CA ALA A 61 4.09 -18.20 -23.98
C ALA A 61 5.03 -19.42 -24.05
N MET A 62 5.99 -19.53 -23.13
CA MET A 62 6.84 -20.72 -23.00
C MET A 62 6.02 -22.00 -22.79
N VAL A 63 5.00 -21.95 -21.91
CA VAL A 63 4.11 -23.10 -21.67
C VAL A 63 3.28 -23.45 -22.91
N ASP A 64 2.86 -22.45 -23.68
CA ASP A 64 2.14 -22.64 -24.95
C ASP A 64 3.02 -23.32 -26.02
N ASP A 65 4.31 -23.00 -26.05
CA ASP A 65 5.30 -23.59 -26.95
C ASP A 65 5.82 -24.97 -26.49
N GLY A 66 5.32 -25.49 -25.36
CA GLY A 66 5.78 -26.76 -24.79
C GLY A 66 7.16 -26.69 -24.14
N LEU A 67 7.68 -25.48 -23.90
CA LEU A 67 8.92 -25.24 -23.18
C LEU A 67 8.66 -25.21 -21.67
N ASP A 68 9.63 -25.65 -20.88
CA ASP A 68 9.56 -25.58 -19.42
C ASP A 68 9.87 -24.13 -18.95
N PRO A 69 8.87 -23.39 -18.42
CA PRO A 69 9.06 -22.01 -18.00
C PRO A 69 10.03 -21.88 -16.81
N PHE A 70 10.28 -22.96 -16.06
CA PHE A 70 11.18 -22.97 -14.89
C PHE A 70 12.64 -23.26 -15.23
N GLN A 71 12.91 -23.77 -16.43
CA GLN A 71 14.29 -23.98 -16.91
C GLN A 71 14.93 -22.67 -17.35
N ALA A 72 14.14 -21.77 -17.94
CA ALA A 72 14.55 -20.39 -18.09
C ALA A 72 14.50 -19.74 -16.70
N LYS A 73 15.61 -19.15 -16.23
CA LYS A 73 15.71 -18.41 -14.95
C LYS A 73 14.79 -17.17 -14.86
N ASN A 74 13.78 -17.07 -15.72
CA ASN A 74 12.94 -15.90 -15.93
C ASN A 74 11.56 -16.04 -15.27
N SER A 75 11.09 -17.26 -14.95
CA SER A 75 9.76 -17.48 -14.36
C SER A 75 9.83 -17.75 -12.87
N PHE A 76 9.47 -16.75 -12.06
CA PHE A 76 9.33 -16.87 -10.60
C PHE A 76 7.90 -17.24 -10.17
N PHE A 77 7.01 -17.52 -11.13
CA PHE A 77 5.58 -17.68 -10.89
C PHE A 77 5.21 -19.13 -10.58
N PRO A 78 4.41 -19.40 -9.53
CA PRO A 78 3.89 -20.74 -9.28
C PRO A 78 3.12 -21.30 -10.49
N PRO A 79 3.17 -22.62 -10.76
CA PRO A 79 2.45 -23.23 -11.88
C PRO A 79 0.97 -22.88 -11.91
N LEU A 80 0.32 -22.83 -10.74
CA LEU A 80 -1.09 -22.48 -10.62
C LEU A 80 -1.38 -21.06 -11.14
N THR A 81 -0.51 -20.10 -10.81
CA THR A 81 -0.61 -18.72 -11.30
C THR A 81 -0.53 -18.70 -12.82
N LEU A 82 0.43 -19.40 -13.42
CA LEU A 82 0.55 -19.49 -14.89
C LEU A 82 -0.71 -20.06 -15.54
N HIS A 83 -1.31 -21.10 -14.96
CA HIS A 83 -2.52 -21.72 -15.52
C HIS A 83 -3.75 -20.81 -15.43
N ILE A 84 -3.96 -20.15 -14.28
CA ILE A 84 -5.07 -19.21 -14.08
C ILE A 84 -4.95 -18.04 -15.06
N PHE A 85 -3.76 -17.45 -15.17
CA PHE A 85 -3.54 -16.30 -16.06
C PHE A 85 -3.54 -16.69 -17.53
N ARG A 86 -3.09 -17.88 -17.90
CA ARG A 86 -3.24 -18.44 -19.25
C ARG A 86 -4.72 -18.55 -19.63
N PHE A 87 -5.55 -19.08 -18.73
CA PHE A 87 -6.99 -19.14 -18.95
C PHE A 87 -7.62 -17.74 -19.09
N LEU A 88 -7.24 -16.81 -18.21
CA LEU A 88 -7.77 -15.45 -18.20
C LEU A 88 -7.38 -14.66 -19.46
N LEU A 89 -6.12 -14.75 -19.90
CA LEU A 89 -5.61 -14.12 -21.11
C LEU A 89 -6.28 -14.66 -22.38
N LYS A 90 -6.51 -15.98 -22.46
CA LYS A 90 -7.14 -16.61 -23.63
C LYS A 90 -8.65 -16.39 -23.68
N SER A 91 -9.31 -16.41 -22.53
CA SER A 91 -10.78 -16.34 -22.48
C SER A 91 -11.30 -14.91 -22.42
N PHE A 92 -10.62 -14.02 -21.69
CA PHE A 92 -11.11 -12.67 -21.38
C PHE A 92 -10.00 -11.59 -21.36
N PRO A 93 -9.26 -11.39 -22.46
CA PRO A 93 -8.15 -10.43 -22.48
C PRO A 93 -8.59 -8.99 -22.19
N THR A 94 -9.78 -8.60 -22.66
CA THR A 94 -10.34 -7.25 -22.46
C THR A 94 -10.80 -6.98 -21.02
N LEU A 95 -11.01 -8.03 -20.20
CA LEU A 95 -11.45 -7.88 -18.81
C LEU A 95 -10.29 -7.70 -17.83
N LEU A 96 -9.04 -7.92 -18.24
CA LEU A 96 -7.87 -7.84 -17.37
C LEU A 96 -7.71 -6.46 -16.73
N LEU A 97 -7.73 -5.41 -17.54
CA LEU A 97 -7.58 -4.04 -17.05
C LEU A 97 -8.74 -3.60 -16.14
N PRO A 98 -10.02 -3.75 -16.53
CA PRO A 98 -11.14 -3.48 -15.63
C PRO A 98 -11.07 -4.28 -14.33
N LEU A 99 -10.66 -5.55 -14.37
CA LEU A 99 -10.47 -6.39 -13.19
C LEU A 99 -9.38 -5.84 -12.27
N TRP A 100 -8.23 -5.42 -12.81
CA TRP A 100 -7.15 -4.83 -12.03
C TRP A 100 -7.55 -3.52 -11.36
N ILE A 101 -8.23 -2.65 -12.10
CA ILE A 101 -8.76 -1.40 -11.57
C ILE A 101 -9.76 -1.68 -10.45
N LEU A 102 -10.65 -2.65 -10.64
CA LEU A 102 -11.62 -3.06 -9.63
C LEU A 102 -10.93 -3.60 -8.38
N LEU A 103 -9.91 -4.46 -8.53
CA LEU A 103 -9.14 -4.98 -7.40
C LEU A 103 -8.42 -3.85 -6.63
N ASP A 104 -7.78 -2.91 -7.32
CA ASP A 104 -7.06 -1.80 -6.68
C ASP A 104 -7.99 -0.83 -5.95
N VAL A 105 -9.08 -0.41 -6.60
CA VAL A 105 -10.09 0.47 -5.99
C VAL A 105 -10.83 -0.25 -4.85
N SER A 106 -11.09 -1.55 -4.98
CA SER A 106 -11.63 -2.34 -3.87
C SER A 106 -10.68 -2.38 -2.68
N THR A 107 -9.36 -2.45 -2.92
CA THR A 107 -8.33 -2.39 -1.87
C THR A 107 -8.36 -1.04 -1.16
N ALA A 108 -8.49 0.07 -1.90
CA ALA A 108 -8.68 1.41 -1.32
C ALA A 108 -9.93 1.48 -0.43
N TYR A 109 -11.03 0.90 -0.91
CA TYR A 109 -12.30 0.86 -0.18
C TYR A 109 -12.23 -0.01 1.09
N MET A 110 -11.59 -1.18 1.01
CA MET A 110 -11.36 -2.06 2.15
C MET A 110 -10.48 -1.40 3.20
N ALA A 111 -9.42 -0.70 2.79
CA ALA A 111 -8.56 0.08 3.69
C ALA A 111 -9.33 1.21 4.40
N SER A 112 -10.21 1.92 3.68
CA SER A 112 -11.11 2.93 4.26
C SER A 112 -12.09 2.33 5.26
N GLN A 113 -12.69 1.17 4.96
CA GLN A 113 -13.59 0.50 5.91
C GLN A 113 -12.85 0.03 7.16
N ALA A 114 -11.65 -0.52 7.01
CA ALA A 114 -10.79 -0.89 8.14
C ALA A 114 -10.48 0.34 9.00
N ALA A 115 -10.13 1.47 8.37
CA ALA A 115 -9.89 2.75 9.05
C ALA A 115 -11.10 3.21 9.89
N GLN A 116 -12.29 3.19 9.29
CA GLN A 116 -13.53 3.56 9.98
C GLN A 116 -13.85 2.62 11.15
N PHE A 117 -13.66 1.31 10.95
CA PHE A 117 -13.89 0.33 12.01
C PHE A 117 -13.04 0.63 13.25
N VAL A 118 -11.75 0.91 13.04
CA VAL A 118 -10.80 1.22 14.11
C VAL A 118 -11.18 2.48 14.86
N TRP A 119 -11.52 3.55 14.15
CA TRP A 119 -11.89 4.82 14.79
C TRP A 119 -13.18 4.70 15.60
N LYS A 120 -14.14 3.91 15.10
CA LYS A 120 -15.37 3.60 15.83
C LYS A 120 -15.08 2.84 17.13
N SER A 121 -14.16 1.86 17.10
CA SER A 121 -13.71 1.13 18.30
C SER A 121 -13.02 2.03 19.33
N LEU A 122 -12.42 3.15 18.91
CA LEU A 122 -11.82 4.15 19.79
C LEU A 122 -12.84 5.13 20.42
N LYS A 123 -14.15 4.89 20.25
CA LYS A 123 -15.25 5.75 20.73
C LYS A 123 -15.13 7.20 20.24
N LYS A 124 -14.59 7.40 19.04
CA LYS A 124 -14.49 8.71 18.37
C LYS A 124 -15.83 9.12 17.77
N SER A 125 -15.98 10.40 17.42
CA SER A 125 -17.21 10.90 16.80
C SER A 125 -17.46 10.22 15.45
N ASP A 126 -18.74 10.05 15.07
CA ASP A 126 -19.12 9.48 13.78
C ASP A 126 -18.57 10.28 12.60
N ASP A 127 -18.41 11.61 12.75
CA ASP A 127 -17.88 12.45 11.69
C ASP A 127 -16.36 12.36 11.57
N GLU A 128 -15.63 12.24 12.68
CA GLU A 128 -14.19 11.93 12.67
C GLU A 128 -13.92 10.58 12.00
N THR A 129 -14.77 9.60 12.29
CA THR A 129 -14.70 8.25 11.71
C THR A 129 -14.87 8.29 10.18
N LYS A 130 -15.87 9.04 9.67
CA LYS A 130 -16.06 9.20 8.23
C LYS A 130 -14.89 9.93 7.58
N ASN A 131 -14.37 10.97 8.23
CA ASN A 131 -13.27 11.78 7.71
C ASN A 131 -11.98 10.96 7.58
N ILE A 132 -11.66 10.12 8.58
CA ILE A 132 -10.46 9.28 8.51
C ILE A 132 -10.59 8.24 7.38
N GLY A 133 -11.77 7.63 7.19
CA GLY A 133 -12.00 6.71 6.08
C GLY A 133 -11.81 7.38 4.72
N LYS A 134 -12.40 8.57 4.52
CA LYS A 134 -12.20 9.38 3.32
C LYS A 134 -10.73 9.74 3.09
N LEU A 135 -10.00 10.09 4.15
CA LEU A 135 -8.58 10.42 4.07
C LEU A 135 -7.75 9.21 3.61
N VAL A 136 -7.95 8.04 4.24
CA VAL A 136 -7.27 6.79 3.87
C VAL A 136 -7.59 6.39 2.43
N PHE A 137 -8.87 6.48 2.03
CA PHE A 137 -9.28 6.24 0.64
C PHE A 137 -8.54 7.15 -0.32
N ASN A 138 -8.54 8.47 -0.06
CA ASN A 138 -7.92 9.45 -0.96
C ASN A 138 -6.41 9.28 -1.04
N ILE A 139 -5.71 9.03 0.07
CA ILE A 139 -4.26 8.82 0.07
C ILE A 139 -3.89 7.61 -0.79
N TYR A 140 -4.66 6.52 -0.74
CA TYR A 140 -4.39 5.34 -1.56
C TYR A 140 -4.84 5.51 -3.02
N ALA A 141 -6.06 6.00 -3.23
CA ALA A 141 -6.69 6.10 -4.54
C ALA A 141 -5.96 7.09 -5.47
N PHE A 142 -5.43 8.17 -4.90
CA PHE A 142 -4.68 9.21 -5.63
C PHE A 142 -3.16 9.07 -5.50
N ASN A 143 -2.65 7.96 -4.97
CA ASN A 143 -1.22 7.70 -4.96
C ASN A 143 -0.73 7.43 -6.40
N PRO A 144 0.20 8.22 -6.95
CA PRO A 144 0.70 8.02 -8.31
C PRO A 144 1.34 6.64 -8.51
N ILE A 145 1.92 6.06 -7.45
CA ILE A 145 2.55 4.73 -7.51
C ILE A 145 1.48 3.65 -7.73
N THR A 146 0.37 3.67 -6.98
CA THR A 146 -0.71 2.67 -7.12
C THR A 146 -1.41 2.79 -8.47
N ILE A 147 -1.59 4.03 -8.95
CA ILE A 147 -2.17 4.34 -10.26
C ILE A 147 -1.30 3.74 -11.37
N VAL A 148 0.01 4.03 -11.36
CA VAL A 148 0.96 3.50 -12.36
C VAL A 148 1.07 1.99 -12.27
N SER A 149 1.23 1.43 -11.07
CA SER A 149 1.32 -0.02 -10.87
C SER A 149 0.09 -0.78 -11.34
N THR A 150 -1.11 -0.19 -11.20
CA THR A 150 -2.34 -0.76 -11.76
C THR A 150 -2.38 -0.64 -13.28
N GLY A 151 -1.91 0.48 -13.85
CA GLY A 151 -1.83 0.70 -15.29
C GLY A 151 -0.94 -0.32 -16.01
N ILE A 152 0.18 -0.72 -15.41
CA ILE A 152 1.08 -1.78 -15.94
C ILE A 152 0.65 -3.20 -15.57
N LEU A 153 -0.52 -3.38 -14.94
CA LEU A 153 -1.04 -4.66 -14.46
C LEU A 153 -0.09 -5.38 -13.49
N SER A 154 0.64 -4.63 -12.66
CA SER A 154 1.58 -5.19 -11.68
C SER A 154 0.88 -6.20 -10.77
N LEU A 155 1.50 -7.36 -10.58
CA LEU A 155 0.97 -8.41 -9.70
C LEU A 155 0.97 -7.98 -8.23
N THR A 156 1.69 -6.92 -7.86
CA THR A 156 1.64 -6.35 -6.50
C THR A 156 0.22 -5.93 -6.12
N THR A 157 -0.53 -5.33 -7.05
CA THR A 157 -1.93 -4.90 -6.86
C THR A 157 -2.83 -6.08 -6.49
N ALA A 158 -2.65 -7.24 -7.15
CA ALA A 158 -3.40 -8.45 -6.84
C ALA A 158 -3.06 -8.99 -5.43
N HIS A 159 -1.77 -8.98 -5.05
CA HIS A 159 -1.34 -9.45 -3.73
C HIS A 159 -1.92 -8.62 -2.57
N PHE A 160 -2.08 -7.30 -2.71
CA PHE A 160 -2.66 -6.46 -1.65
C PHE A 160 -4.16 -6.64 -1.43
N SER A 161 -4.89 -7.10 -2.46
CA SER A 161 -6.33 -7.35 -2.36
C SER A 161 -6.66 -8.65 -1.59
N ALA A 162 -5.72 -9.59 -1.51
CA ALA A 162 -5.95 -10.92 -0.94
C ALA A 162 -6.10 -10.98 0.60
N PRO A 163 -5.31 -10.23 1.42
CA PRO A 163 -5.44 -10.23 2.87
C PRO A 163 -6.78 -9.68 3.39
N PHE A 164 -7.36 -8.69 2.70
CA PHE A 164 -8.62 -8.09 3.13
C PHE A 164 -9.85 -8.92 2.72
N SER A 165 -9.75 -9.65 1.60
CA SER A 165 -10.83 -10.52 1.12
C SER A 165 -11.03 -11.77 1.99
N SER A 166 -10.01 -12.17 2.74
CA SER A 166 -10.01 -13.37 3.59
C SER A 166 -10.27 -13.07 5.08
N ALA A 167 -10.38 -11.81 5.48
CA ALA A 167 -10.64 -11.45 6.88
C ALA A 167 -12.11 -11.67 7.23
N PRO A 168 -12.47 -12.68 8.06
CA PRO A 168 -13.83 -12.85 8.54
C PRO A 168 -14.15 -11.68 9.47
N GLY A 169 -15.19 -10.92 9.17
CA GLY A 169 -15.60 -9.69 9.85
C GLY A 169 -16.09 -9.84 11.30
N HIS A 170 -15.41 -10.59 12.15
CA HIS A 170 -15.90 -10.98 13.48
C HIS A 170 -14.90 -10.78 14.63
N ARG A 171 -13.76 -10.12 14.43
CA ARG A 171 -12.91 -9.70 15.56
C ARG A 171 -12.69 -8.20 15.54
N SER A 172 -13.24 -7.55 16.57
CA SER A 172 -12.90 -6.19 16.96
C SER A 172 -11.37 -6.08 17.05
N PRO A 173 -10.68 -5.35 16.16
CA PRO A 173 -9.29 -5.04 16.36
C PRO A 173 -9.27 -4.11 17.58
N SER A 174 -8.60 -4.55 18.63
CA SER A 174 -8.08 -3.61 19.62
C SER A 174 -7.18 -2.58 18.91
N THR A 175 -6.78 -1.50 19.56
CA THR A 175 -5.90 -0.49 18.93
C THR A 175 -4.52 -1.08 18.54
N HIS A 176 -4.12 -2.18 19.16
CA HIS A 176 -2.84 -2.84 18.98
C HIS A 176 -2.65 -3.56 17.63
N PRO A 177 -3.59 -4.37 17.08
CA PRO A 177 -3.42 -5.10 15.82
C PRO A 177 -3.13 -4.23 14.60
N ILE A 178 -3.56 -2.96 14.53
CA ILE A 178 -3.23 -2.10 13.38
C ILE A 178 -1.73 -1.78 13.36
N LEU A 179 -1.17 -1.44 14.53
CA LEU A 179 0.26 -1.17 14.66
C LEU A 179 1.07 -2.44 14.30
N HIS A 180 0.65 -3.61 14.78
CA HIS A 180 1.28 -4.89 14.42
C HIS A 180 1.17 -5.17 12.92
N PHE A 181 0.00 -4.93 12.30
CA PHE A 181 -0.20 -5.08 10.87
C PHE A 181 0.72 -4.14 10.08
N THR A 182 0.85 -2.87 10.49
CA THR A 182 1.77 -1.93 9.83
C THR A 182 3.23 -2.33 9.97
N ILE A 183 3.66 -2.79 11.16
CA ILE A 183 5.05 -3.25 11.38
C ILE A 183 5.33 -4.49 10.54
N ILE A 184 4.46 -5.51 10.59
CA ILE A 184 4.63 -6.75 9.83
C ILE A 184 4.62 -6.45 8.32
N GLY A 185 3.74 -5.59 7.84
CA GLY A 185 3.70 -5.18 6.44
C GLY A 185 4.98 -4.48 5.99
N LEU A 186 5.54 -3.58 6.81
CA LEU A 186 6.80 -2.89 6.49
C LEU A 186 7.97 -3.86 6.51
N LEU A 187 8.05 -4.73 7.53
CA LEU A 187 9.09 -5.77 7.60
C LEU A 187 9.01 -6.72 6.40
N ALA A 188 7.81 -7.15 6.02
CA ALA A 188 7.61 -7.98 4.84
C ALA A 188 8.10 -7.27 3.57
N SER A 189 7.86 -5.96 3.45
CA SER A 189 8.33 -5.15 2.31
C SER A 189 9.86 -4.98 2.31
N ILE A 190 10.48 -4.78 3.48
CA ILE A 190 11.93 -4.59 3.63
C ILE A 190 12.70 -5.87 3.26
N PHE A 191 12.21 -7.04 3.68
CA PHE A 191 12.86 -8.32 3.44
C PHE A 191 12.47 -8.98 2.11
N PHE A 192 11.56 -8.37 1.34
CA PHE A 192 11.12 -8.97 0.09
C PHE A 192 12.23 -8.96 -0.96
N PRO A 193 12.50 -10.08 -1.64
CA PRO A 193 13.44 -10.09 -2.76
C PRO A 193 12.84 -9.30 -3.93
N TYR A 194 13.58 -8.32 -4.45
CA TYR A 194 13.15 -7.39 -5.51
C TYR A 194 11.97 -6.48 -5.10
N PRO A 195 12.23 -5.50 -4.20
CA PRO A 195 11.21 -4.59 -3.71
C PRO A 195 10.70 -3.67 -4.82
N THR A 196 9.41 -3.32 -4.76
CA THR A 196 8.79 -2.30 -5.63
C THR A 196 8.14 -1.23 -4.76
N LEU A 197 8.02 0.00 -5.27
CA LEU A 197 7.45 1.11 -4.49
C LEU A 197 5.98 0.89 -4.12
N ASN A 198 5.24 0.07 -4.88
CA ASN A 198 3.84 -0.22 -4.59
C ASN A 198 3.66 -1.01 -3.28
N GLN A 199 4.68 -1.73 -2.83
CA GLN A 199 4.59 -2.57 -1.63
C GLN A 199 4.32 -1.79 -0.34
N VAL A 200 4.79 -0.56 -0.25
CA VAL A 200 4.56 0.28 0.93
C VAL A 200 3.32 1.17 0.80
N SER A 201 2.72 1.25 -0.39
CA SER A 201 1.69 2.25 -0.71
C SER A 201 0.42 2.07 0.12
N LEU A 202 0.00 0.83 0.36
CA LEU A 202 -1.11 0.52 1.25
C LEU A 202 -0.80 0.91 2.69
N ILE A 203 0.41 0.62 3.16
CA ILE A 203 0.82 0.87 4.54
C ILE A 203 0.88 2.38 4.79
N PHE A 204 1.42 3.13 3.84
CA PHE A 204 1.42 4.59 3.89
C PHE A 204 0.01 5.20 3.92
N ALA A 205 -0.95 4.60 3.22
CA ALA A 205 -2.35 5.01 3.32
C ALA A 205 -2.96 4.77 4.71
N ILE A 206 -2.47 3.78 5.46
CA ILE A 206 -2.94 3.41 6.81
C ILE A 206 -2.21 4.23 7.90
N LEU A 207 -1.07 4.87 7.60
CA LEU A 207 -0.33 5.70 8.57
C LEU A 207 -1.14 6.76 9.33
N PRO A 208 -2.13 7.46 8.73
CA PRO A 208 -2.98 8.39 9.47
C PRO A 208 -3.71 7.74 10.66
N LEU A 209 -3.96 6.42 10.61
CA LEU A 209 -4.54 5.69 11.73
C LEU A 209 -3.61 5.60 12.94
N LEU A 210 -2.31 5.83 12.75
CA LEU A 210 -1.32 5.89 13.81
C LEU A 210 -1.24 7.28 14.45
N GLU A 211 -2.15 8.21 14.15
CA GLU A 211 -2.17 9.54 14.76
C GLU A 211 -2.22 9.50 16.31
N VAL A 212 -2.87 8.48 16.88
CA VAL A 212 -2.88 8.23 18.33
C VAL A 212 -1.47 8.08 18.90
N TYR A 213 -0.52 7.62 18.07
CA TYR A 213 0.87 7.38 18.40
C TYR A 213 1.80 8.53 17.97
N ARG A 214 1.29 9.53 17.22
CA ARG A 214 2.07 10.63 16.62
C ARG A 214 3.00 11.33 17.62
N LYS A 215 2.55 11.53 18.85
CA LYS A 215 3.32 12.25 19.90
C LYS A 215 4.65 11.59 20.27
N HIS A 216 4.82 10.31 19.97
CA HIS A 216 6.00 9.55 20.37
C HIS A 216 7.00 9.33 19.24
N PHE A 217 6.66 9.66 17.99
CA PHE A 217 7.60 9.57 16.88
C PHE A 217 8.65 10.68 16.99
N ARG A 218 9.92 10.31 17.03
CA ARG A 218 11.04 11.26 17.26
C ARG A 218 11.71 11.70 15.97
N TYR A 219 11.80 10.80 14.99
CA TYR A 219 12.61 10.99 13.78
C TYR A 219 11.78 11.19 12.51
N THR A 220 10.50 11.56 12.64
CA THR A 220 9.55 11.62 11.51
C THR A 220 10.04 12.49 10.36
N ILE A 221 10.60 13.68 10.64
CA ILE A 221 11.05 14.62 9.59
C ILE A 221 12.23 14.03 8.82
N LEU A 222 13.22 13.46 9.52
CA LEU A 222 14.39 12.85 8.90
C LEU A 222 14.00 11.63 8.05
N ILE A 223 13.13 10.77 8.58
CA ILE A 223 12.67 9.56 7.89
C ILE A 223 11.84 9.96 6.65
N ALA A 224 10.86 10.84 6.81
CA ALA A 224 10.03 11.30 5.70
C ALA A 224 10.86 12.03 4.63
N GLY A 225 11.79 12.90 5.03
CA GLY A 225 12.71 13.57 4.12
C GLY A 225 13.55 12.58 3.33
N THR A 226 14.09 11.55 3.97
CA THR A 226 14.90 10.51 3.32
C THR A 226 14.07 9.66 2.34
N ILE A 227 12.82 9.32 2.69
CA ILE A 227 11.92 8.59 1.78
C ILE A 227 11.58 9.45 0.56
N VAL A 228 11.26 10.74 0.75
CA VAL A 228 10.93 11.64 -0.36
C VAL A 228 12.14 11.85 -1.28
N THR A 229 13.32 12.08 -0.72
CA THR A 229 14.54 12.27 -1.53
C THR A 229 14.90 11.03 -2.31
N THR A 230 14.78 9.84 -1.72
CA THR A 230 15.08 8.58 -2.41
C THR A 230 14.06 8.27 -3.51
N ILE A 231 12.76 8.48 -3.29
CA ILE A 231 11.72 8.33 -4.32
C ILE A 231 11.96 9.27 -5.50
N MET A 232 12.43 10.49 -5.25
CA MET A 232 12.78 11.44 -6.32
C MET A 232 14.09 11.06 -7.04
N LEU A 233 15.04 10.51 -6.31
CA LEU A 233 16.36 10.17 -6.84
C LEU A 233 16.34 8.89 -7.70
N MET A 234 15.49 7.91 -7.37
CA MET A 234 15.33 6.67 -8.15
C MET A 234 15.09 6.91 -9.66
N PRO A 235 14.08 7.68 -10.09
CA PRO A 235 13.81 7.89 -11.52
C PRO A 235 14.91 8.69 -12.21
N ILE A 236 15.59 9.58 -11.48
CA ILE A 236 16.74 10.35 -12.00
C ILE A 236 17.90 9.39 -12.26
N MET A 237 18.23 8.54 -11.30
CA MET A 237 19.33 7.57 -11.44
C MET A 237 19.02 6.54 -12.52
N TRP A 238 17.77 6.07 -12.62
CA TRP A 238 17.34 5.19 -13.69
C TRP A 238 17.52 5.85 -15.06
N HIS A 239 17.08 7.10 -15.23
CA HIS A 239 17.24 7.81 -16.50
C HIS A 239 18.72 8.04 -16.87
N MET A 240 19.56 8.42 -15.90
CA MET A 240 20.99 8.58 -16.13
C MET A 240 21.67 7.26 -16.55
N TRP A 241 21.22 6.15 -15.96
CA TRP A 241 21.76 4.82 -16.26
C TRP A 241 21.28 4.27 -17.60
N MET A 242 19.96 4.21 -17.82
CA MET A 242 19.37 3.56 -18.99
C MET A 242 19.37 4.45 -20.23
N VAL A 243 19.04 5.74 -20.10
CA VAL A 243 18.82 6.63 -21.25
C VAL A 243 20.08 7.44 -21.57
N SER A 244 20.68 8.07 -20.56
CA SER A 244 21.83 8.95 -20.77
C SER A 244 23.17 8.21 -20.81
N SER A 245 23.19 6.93 -20.43
CA SER A 245 24.39 6.09 -20.31
C SER A 245 25.56 6.71 -19.51
N SER A 246 25.30 7.78 -18.76
CA SER A 246 26.27 8.52 -17.96
C SER A 246 26.27 8.09 -16.50
N GLY A 247 25.21 7.40 -16.08
CA GLY A 247 25.03 6.86 -14.73
C GLY A 247 25.34 5.37 -14.65
N ASN A 248 25.87 4.93 -13.50
CA ASN A 248 26.08 3.53 -13.18
C ASN A 248 24.87 2.97 -12.39
N ALA A 249 24.45 1.73 -12.67
CA ALA A 249 23.42 1.00 -11.92
C ALA A 249 23.64 1.03 -10.39
N ASN A 250 24.90 1.10 -9.94
CA ASN A 250 25.26 1.20 -8.53
C ASN A 250 24.66 2.43 -7.83
N PHE A 251 24.43 3.55 -8.53
CA PHE A 251 23.78 4.72 -7.92
C PHE A 251 22.30 4.47 -7.65
N PHE A 252 21.61 3.80 -8.58
CA PHE A 252 20.23 3.37 -8.37
C PHE A 252 20.15 2.38 -7.20
N PHE A 253 21.06 1.40 -7.15
CA PHE A 253 21.17 0.46 -6.03
C PHE A 253 21.46 1.15 -4.68
N GLY A 254 22.31 2.18 -4.67
CA GLY A 254 22.55 2.99 -3.48
C GLY A 254 21.28 3.68 -2.99
N ALA A 255 20.49 4.24 -3.91
CA ALA A 255 19.21 4.89 -3.60
C ALA A 255 18.20 3.93 -2.95
N THR A 256 18.12 2.68 -3.43
CA THR A 256 17.22 1.67 -2.87
C THR A 256 17.68 1.19 -1.49
N ILE A 257 18.99 1.12 -1.22
CA ILE A 257 19.51 0.85 0.13
C ILE A 257 19.09 1.96 1.09
N VAL A 258 19.33 3.23 0.72
CA VAL A 258 18.98 4.37 1.58
C VAL A 258 17.46 4.40 1.85
N TYR A 259 16.66 4.09 0.83
CA TYR A 259 15.20 3.95 0.97
C TYR A 259 14.83 2.85 1.98
N ASN A 260 15.41 1.65 1.85
CA ASN A 260 15.16 0.55 2.80
C ASN A 260 15.65 0.87 4.22
N VAL A 261 16.79 1.56 4.36
CA VAL A 261 17.27 2.04 5.67
C VAL A 261 16.27 3.03 6.28
N ALA A 262 15.67 3.91 5.48
CA ALA A 262 14.63 4.81 5.97
C ALA A 262 13.37 4.04 6.41
N LEU A 263 12.96 3.00 5.69
CA LEU A 263 11.87 2.12 6.10
C LEU A 263 12.19 1.35 7.40
N ILE A 264 13.43 0.87 7.56
CA ILE A 264 13.88 0.22 8.80
C ILE A 264 13.80 1.21 9.97
N ASN A 265 14.27 2.45 9.79
CA ASN A 265 14.17 3.49 10.81
C ASN A 265 12.71 3.80 11.16
N LEU A 266 11.79 3.79 10.17
CA LEU A 266 10.36 3.94 10.41
C LEU A 266 9.81 2.81 11.29
N VAL A 267 10.17 1.55 10.99
CA VAL A 267 9.76 0.39 11.80
C VAL A 267 10.33 0.48 13.21
N MET A 268 11.61 0.86 13.36
CA MET A 268 12.24 1.03 14.66
C MET A 268 11.54 2.08 15.52
N ASP A 269 11.17 3.22 14.93
CA ASP A 269 10.39 4.27 15.63
C ASP A 269 9.02 3.70 16.05
N MET A 270 8.32 2.98 15.17
CA MET A 270 7.03 2.33 15.52
C MET A 270 7.15 1.32 16.68
N ILE A 271 8.20 0.50 16.70
CA ILE A 271 8.47 -0.47 17.78
C ILE A 271 8.74 0.28 19.08
N PHE A 272 9.59 1.31 19.04
CA PHE A 272 9.92 2.12 20.22
C PHE A 272 8.66 2.78 20.82
N VAL A 273 7.83 3.38 19.96
CA VAL A 273 6.56 4.00 20.34
C VAL A 273 5.60 2.98 20.96
N TYR A 274 5.54 1.77 20.40
CA TYR A 274 4.74 0.68 20.97
C TYR A 274 5.23 0.29 22.36
N SER A 275 6.53 0.04 22.53
CA SER A 275 7.12 -0.31 23.82
C SER A 275 6.92 0.78 24.86
N ARG A 276 7.12 2.06 24.47
CA ARG A 276 6.94 3.19 25.39
C ARG A 276 5.50 3.28 25.90
N ARG A 277 4.53 3.12 25.01
CA ARG A 277 3.12 3.14 25.39
C ARG A 277 2.75 2.00 26.33
N GLN A 278 3.31 0.80 26.14
CA GLN A 278 3.05 -0.32 27.05
C GLN A 278 3.56 -0.01 28.46
N ILE A 279 4.76 0.56 28.57
CA ILE A 279 5.30 1.03 29.85
C ILE A 279 4.40 2.09 30.47
N ASP A 280 3.96 3.09 29.70
CA ASP A 280 3.07 4.14 30.22
C ASP A 280 1.72 3.60 30.71
N LEU A 281 1.21 2.53 30.10
CA LEU A 281 -0.02 1.85 30.55
C LEU A 281 0.20 1.01 31.81
N GLU A 282 1.31 0.27 31.88
CA GLU A 282 1.66 -0.59 33.02
C GLU A 282 1.97 0.25 34.27
N TYR A 283 2.64 1.40 34.11
CA TYR A 283 3.00 2.31 35.19
C TYR A 283 2.01 3.48 35.36
N SER A 284 0.88 3.51 34.63
CA SER A 284 -0.11 4.60 34.72
C SER A 284 -0.66 4.79 36.15
N ASP A 285 -0.84 3.69 36.90
CA ASP A 285 -1.38 3.74 38.26
C ASP A 285 -0.33 4.16 39.31
N THR A 286 0.96 3.97 39.03
CA THR A 286 2.07 4.43 39.89
C THR A 286 2.50 5.87 39.57
N LEU A 287 2.48 6.28 38.30
CA LEU A 287 2.80 7.64 37.82
C LEU A 287 1.81 8.73 38.28
N LYS A 288 0.56 8.37 38.60
CA LYS A 288 -0.38 9.33 39.22
C LYS A 288 0.01 9.72 40.65
N LYS A 289 0.83 8.89 41.32
CA LYS A 289 1.21 9.10 42.73
C LYS A 289 2.55 9.81 42.88
N ASP A 290 3.50 9.55 41.98
CA ASP A 290 4.79 10.24 41.96
C ASP A 290 5.12 10.73 40.54
N THR A 291 5.10 12.05 40.40
CA THR A 291 5.82 12.89 39.42
C THR A 291 5.82 12.44 37.96
N LYS A 292 5.27 13.29 37.07
CA LYS A 292 5.55 13.27 35.62
C LYS A 292 7.06 13.17 35.39
N MET A 293 7.56 11.98 35.11
CA MET A 293 8.93 11.79 34.64
C MET A 293 8.97 12.22 33.17
N ASP A 294 9.32 13.49 32.94
CA ASP A 294 9.82 13.95 31.64
C ASP A 294 11.16 13.28 31.37
N PHE A 295 11.13 12.03 30.92
CA PHE A 295 12.27 11.40 30.27
C PHE A 295 12.37 11.94 28.83
N ALA A 296 12.70 13.22 28.73
CA ALA A 296 13.30 13.80 27.55
C ALA A 296 14.73 13.22 27.43
N PHE A 297 14.85 11.99 26.95
CA PHE A 297 16.12 11.54 26.39
C PHE A 297 16.21 12.07 24.96
N TYR A 298 17.23 12.91 24.76
CA TYR A 298 17.80 13.47 23.53
C TYR A 298 17.54 12.66 22.25
#